data_AF-A0A4R5QEV4-F1
#
_entry.id   AF-A0A4R5QEV4-F1
#
_cell.length_a   1.000
_cell.length_b   1.000
_cell.length_c   1.000
_cell.angle_alpha   90.00
_cell.angle_beta   90.00
_cell.angle_gamma   90.00
#
_symmetry.space_group_name_H-M   'P 1'
#
loop_
_entity.id
_entity.type
_entity.pdbx_description
1 polymer ?
#
loop_
_entity_poly.entity_id
_entity_poly.type
_entity_poly.pdbx_seq_one_letter_code
_entity_poly.pdbx_strand_id
1 'polypeptide(L)'
;MHMRVLILAVTLTAGLAVAATAKPIQYELPEETAELAPGPGLDVAQANCVACHSADYISTQPRNLRDPGAFWTAEVNKMRHVYGAPVEEADMKAIVSYLVAAYGR
;
A
#
# COMPACT_ATOMS: atom_id res chain seq x y z
N MET A 1 -45.72 -31.05 -39.02
CA MET A 1 -44.89 -29.82 -38.97
C MET A 1 -44.33 -29.51 -37.58
N HIS A 2 -44.91 -29.99 -36.48
CA HIS A 2 -44.43 -29.71 -35.12
C HIS A 2 -43.14 -30.47 -34.72
N MET A 3 -42.88 -31.64 -35.31
CA MET A 3 -41.68 -32.44 -35.05
C MET A 3 -40.38 -31.78 -35.57
N ARG A 4 -40.45 -31.02 -36.68
CA ARG A 4 -39.29 -30.30 -37.25
C ARG A 4 -38.91 -29.06 -36.42
N VAL A 5 -39.87 -28.44 -35.76
CA VAL A 5 -39.68 -27.26 -34.89
C VAL A 5 -39.04 -27.68 -33.56
N LEU A 6 -39.38 -28.85 -33.04
CA LEU A 6 -38.81 -29.40 -31.80
C LEU A 6 -37.33 -29.81 -31.96
N ILE A 7 -36.93 -30.33 -33.13
CA ILE A 7 -35.54 -30.75 -33.38
C ILE A 7 -34.59 -29.53 -33.47
N LEU A 8 -35.06 -28.40 -33.98
CA LEU A 8 -34.24 -27.16 -34.08
C LEU A 8 -34.01 -26.48 -32.72
N ALA A 9 -34.91 -26.68 -31.76
CA ALA A 9 -34.84 -26.07 -30.43
C ALA A 9 -33.84 -26.78 -29.50
N VAL A 10 -33.60 -28.07 -29.69
CA VAL A 10 -32.69 -28.87 -28.85
C VAL A 10 -31.22 -28.64 -29.21
N THR A 11 -30.92 -28.26 -30.46
CA THR A 11 -29.52 -28.01 -30.89
C THR A 11 -28.98 -26.64 -30.44
N LEU A 12 -29.84 -25.69 -30.03
CA LEU A 12 -29.41 -24.34 -29.67
C LEU A 12 -28.97 -24.19 -28.20
N THR A 13 -29.33 -25.14 -27.33
CA THR A 13 -29.00 -25.07 -25.89
C THR A 13 -27.66 -25.72 -25.51
N ALA A 14 -27.01 -26.45 -26.42
CA ALA A 14 -25.75 -27.15 -26.14
C ALA A 14 -24.48 -26.27 -26.30
N GLY A 15 -24.59 -25.06 -26.85
CA GLY A 15 -23.45 -24.22 -27.22
C GLY A 15 -22.97 -23.19 -26.19
N LEU A 16 -23.67 -23.01 -25.05
CA LEU A 16 -23.45 -21.85 -24.17
C LEU A 16 -22.56 -22.07 -22.93
N ALA A 17 -21.93 -23.23 -22.78
CA ALA A 17 -21.09 -23.52 -21.61
C ALA A 17 -19.61 -23.75 -21.98
N VAL A 18 -19.02 -22.88 -22.81
CA VAL A 18 -17.56 -22.74 -22.82
C VAL A 18 -17.21 -21.80 -21.66
N ALA A 19 -16.94 -22.37 -20.48
CA ALA A 19 -16.36 -21.59 -19.39
C ALA A 19 -15.02 -21.03 -19.87
N ALA A 20 -14.93 -19.73 -20.04
CA ALA A 20 -13.68 -19.07 -20.41
C ALA A 20 -12.66 -19.24 -19.26
N THR A 21 -11.71 -20.14 -19.42
CA THR A 21 -10.61 -20.32 -18.45
C THR A 21 -9.50 -19.31 -18.74
N ALA A 22 -9.70 -18.06 -18.34
CA ALA A 22 -8.61 -17.09 -18.34
C ALA A 22 -7.66 -17.42 -17.18
N LYS A 23 -6.43 -17.83 -17.48
CA LYS A 23 -5.39 -17.96 -16.44
C LYS A 23 -4.94 -16.56 -16.01
N PRO A 24 -4.82 -16.29 -14.70
CA PRO A 24 -4.26 -15.02 -14.24
C PRO A 24 -2.82 -14.90 -14.73
N ILE A 25 -2.45 -13.70 -15.18
CA ILE A 25 -1.04 -13.37 -15.40
C ILE A 25 -0.45 -13.08 -14.02
N GLN A 26 0.46 -13.95 -13.57
CA GLN A 26 1.22 -13.71 -12.36
C GLN A 26 2.45 -12.86 -12.70
N TYR A 27 2.68 -11.82 -11.90
CA TYR A 27 3.89 -11.01 -11.94
C TYR A 27 4.51 -11.05 -10.55
N GLU A 28 5.69 -11.65 -10.45
CA GLU A 28 6.43 -11.74 -9.19
C GLU A 28 7.18 -10.43 -8.97
N LEU A 29 6.89 -9.76 -7.85
CA LEU A 29 7.66 -8.60 -7.43
C LEU A 29 8.96 -9.08 -6.74
N PRO A 30 10.05 -8.30 -6.83
CA PRO A 30 11.21 -8.57 -5.98
C PRO A 30 10.82 -8.46 -4.50
N GLU A 31 11.57 -9.16 -3.66
CA GLU A 31 11.42 -9.08 -2.20
C GLU A 31 11.59 -7.63 -1.72
N GLU A 32 10.75 -7.23 -0.76
CA GLU A 32 10.83 -5.92 -0.12
C GLU A 32 11.94 -5.96 0.93
N THR A 33 12.88 -5.01 0.85
CA THR A 33 14.09 -5.01 1.70
C THR A 33 14.36 -3.66 2.35
N ALA A 34 13.45 -2.69 2.27
CA ALA A 34 13.68 -1.36 2.78
C ALA A 34 13.43 -1.31 4.28
N GLU A 35 14.46 -0.94 5.03
CA GLU A 35 14.37 -0.84 6.48
C GLU A 35 14.46 0.62 6.94
N LEU A 36 13.74 0.92 8.01
CA LEU A 36 13.90 2.17 8.72
C LEU A 36 15.26 2.20 9.44
N ALA A 37 16.01 3.29 9.30
CA ALA A 37 17.30 3.49 9.93
C ALA A 37 17.23 3.33 11.47
N PRO A 38 18.25 2.73 12.10
CA PRO A 38 18.25 2.50 13.54
C PRO A 38 18.26 3.81 14.33
N GLY A 39 17.50 3.87 15.43
CA GLY A 39 17.51 5.02 16.33
C GLY A 39 16.42 4.96 17.42
N PRO A 40 16.45 5.87 18.39
CA PRO A 40 15.42 5.98 19.43
C PRO A 40 14.04 6.28 18.80
N GLY A 41 13.02 5.49 19.16
CA GLY A 41 11.66 5.62 18.61
C GLY A 41 11.43 4.88 17.29
N LEU A 42 12.41 4.08 16.82
CA LEU A 42 12.25 3.20 15.66
C LEU A 42 11.05 2.25 15.81
N ASP A 43 10.86 1.67 16.98
CA ASP A 43 9.76 0.75 17.27
C ASP A 43 8.39 1.39 17.03
N VAL A 44 8.19 2.62 17.48
CA VAL A 44 6.96 3.38 17.27
C VAL A 44 6.76 3.71 15.79
N ALA A 45 7.83 4.13 15.09
CA ALA A 45 7.75 4.42 13.66
C ALA A 45 7.50 3.15 12.82
N GLN A 46 8.16 2.04 13.14
CA GLN A 46 7.97 0.75 12.45
C GLN A 46 6.54 0.25 12.62
N ALA A 47 5.95 0.39 13.81
CA ALA A 47 4.57 -0.03 14.06
C ALA A 47 3.53 0.80 13.27
N ASN A 48 3.85 2.05 12.92
CA ASN A 48 2.88 3.00 12.38
C ASN A 48 3.09 3.37 10.90
N CYS A 49 4.30 3.27 10.37
CA CYS A 49 4.67 3.92 9.10
C CYS A 49 4.91 2.97 7.93
N VAL A 50 4.95 1.65 8.14
CA VAL A 50 5.24 0.66 7.09
C VAL A 50 4.04 -0.21 6.71
N ALA A 51 2.85 0.11 7.24
CA ALA A 51 1.64 -0.66 6.97
C ALA A 51 1.07 -0.45 5.56
N CYS A 52 1.32 0.71 4.96
CA CYS A 52 0.71 1.12 3.69
C CYS A 52 1.71 1.23 2.53
N HIS A 53 3.00 1.44 2.81
CA HIS A 53 4.06 1.58 1.82
C HIS A 53 5.41 1.17 2.42
N SER A 54 6.41 0.90 1.57
CA SER A 54 7.77 0.56 2.02
C SER A 54 8.46 1.73 2.73
N ALA A 55 9.53 1.42 3.47
CA ALA A 55 10.33 2.43 4.17
C ALA A 55 11.06 3.38 3.20
N ASP A 56 11.18 3.04 1.92
CA ASP A 56 11.82 3.88 0.90
C ASP A 56 11.18 5.26 0.79
N TYR A 57 9.85 5.34 0.95
CA TYR A 57 9.14 6.62 0.93
C TYR A 57 9.62 7.60 2.01
N ILE A 58 10.18 7.08 3.10
CA ILE A 58 10.76 7.86 4.19
C ILE A 58 12.25 8.06 3.95
N SER A 59 12.99 6.99 3.65
CA SER A 59 14.47 7.01 3.57
C SER A 59 15.02 7.83 2.41
N THR A 60 14.19 8.10 1.40
CA THR A 60 14.51 8.88 0.20
C THR A 60 14.01 10.33 0.22
N GLN A 61 13.39 10.79 1.32
CA GLN A 61 13.02 12.20 1.45
C GLN A 61 14.26 13.12 1.42
N PRO A 62 14.09 14.40 1.05
CA PRO A 62 15.22 15.33 0.96
C PRO A 62 16.03 15.42 2.26
N ARG A 63 17.36 15.42 2.14
CA ARG A 63 18.33 15.48 3.26
C ARG A 63 18.98 16.86 3.44
N ASN A 64 18.30 17.92 3.02
CA ASN A 64 18.77 19.29 3.16
C ASN A 64 17.59 20.20 3.53
N LEU A 65 16.80 19.73 4.50
CA LEU A 65 15.61 20.41 4.95
C LEU A 65 16.00 21.66 5.75
N ARG A 66 15.37 22.80 5.44
CA ARG A 66 15.55 24.04 6.20
C ARG A 66 15.00 23.96 7.62
N ASP A 67 13.89 23.23 7.77
CA ASP A 67 13.24 22.92 9.04
C ASP A 67 12.74 21.48 9.01
N PRO A 68 13.57 20.52 9.43
CA PRO A 68 13.21 19.11 9.45
C PRO A 68 12.01 18.81 10.35
N GLY A 69 11.87 19.53 11.47
CA GLY A 69 10.79 19.31 12.43
C GLY A 69 9.43 19.66 11.82
N ALA A 70 9.32 20.82 11.18
CA ALA A 70 8.11 21.22 10.47
C ALA A 70 7.79 20.28 9.29
N PHE A 71 8.81 19.89 8.52
CA PHE A 71 8.66 18.96 7.40
C PHE A 71 8.08 17.62 7.85
N TRP A 72 8.71 16.95 8.83
CA TRP A 72 8.27 15.65 9.28
C TRP A 72 6.93 15.70 10.03
N THR A 73 6.66 16.79 10.75
CA THR A 73 5.34 17.03 11.34
C THR A 73 4.24 17.09 10.26
N ALA A 74 4.51 17.78 9.15
CA ALA A 74 3.58 17.86 8.05
C ALA A 74 3.34 16.51 7.36
N GLU A 75 4.40 15.72 7.11
CA GLU A 75 4.27 14.39 6.50
C GLU A 75 3.50 13.42 7.40
N VAL A 76 3.80 13.36 8.70
CA VAL A 76 3.06 12.47 9.61
C VAL A 76 1.59 12.89 9.71
N ASN A 77 1.30 14.19 9.81
CA ASN A 77 -0.08 14.69 9.79
C ASN A 77 -0.81 14.36 8.48
N LYS A 78 -0.12 14.43 7.34
CA LYS A 78 -0.68 14.03 6.04
C LYS A 78 -1.04 12.55 6.04
N MET A 79 -0.18 11.66 6.55
CA MET A 79 -0.50 10.24 6.63
C MET A 79 -1.75 9.99 7.48
N ARG A 80 -1.84 10.67 8.62
CA ARG A 80 -2.96 10.53 9.56
C ARG A 80 -4.28 11.08 9.00
N HIS A 81 -4.27 12.31 8.50
CA HIS A 81 -5.51 13.03 8.17
C HIS A 81 -5.96 12.87 6.72
N VAL A 82 -5.02 12.73 5.79
CA VAL A 82 -5.35 12.60 4.35
C VAL A 82 -5.44 11.14 3.94
N TYR A 83 -4.53 10.30 4.43
CA TYR A 83 -4.49 8.87 4.07
C TYR A 83 -5.09 7.94 5.14
N GLY A 84 -5.49 8.46 6.29
CA GLY A 84 -6.21 7.70 7.31
C GLY A 84 -5.34 6.71 8.09
N ALA A 85 -4.02 6.93 8.15
CA ALA A 85 -3.15 6.12 9.00
C ALA A 85 -3.60 6.22 10.47
N PRO A 86 -3.77 5.09 11.18
CA PRO A 86 -4.27 5.08 12.56
C PRO A 86 -3.17 5.41 13.57
N VAL A 87 -2.54 6.58 13.40
CA VAL A 87 -1.51 7.10 14.31
C VAL A 87 -2.18 7.84 15.46
N GLU A 88 -1.92 7.38 16.68
CA GLU A 88 -2.40 8.02 17.90
C GLU A 88 -1.67 9.34 18.18
N GLU A 89 -2.38 10.31 18.76
CA GLU A 89 -1.79 11.62 19.10
C GLU A 89 -0.59 11.49 20.04
N ALA A 90 -0.59 10.48 20.92
CA ALA A 90 0.49 10.23 21.86
C ALA A 90 1.80 9.83 21.15
N ASP A 91 1.70 9.17 19.99
CA ASP A 91 2.86 8.64 19.25
C ASP A 91 3.44 9.66 18.27
N MET A 92 2.64 10.66 17.87
CA MET A 92 3.04 11.72 16.92
C MET A 92 4.40 12.33 17.25
N LYS A 93 4.60 12.72 18.50
CA LYS A 93 5.85 13.36 18.93
C LYS A 93 7.04 12.41 18.83
N ALA A 94 6.86 11.14 19.18
CA ALA A 94 7.91 10.13 19.13
C ALA A 94 8.31 9.84 17.68
N ILE A 95 7.33 9.65 16.79
CA ILE A 95 7.54 9.41 15.37
C ILE A 95 8.28 10.59 14.72
N VAL A 96 7.79 11.83 14.90
CA VAL A 96 8.45 13.02 14.34
C VAL A 96 9.87 13.17 14.87
N SER A 97 10.08 12.95 16.17
CA SER A 97 11.42 13.05 16.77
C SER A 97 12.39 12.02 16.20
N TYR A 98 11.93 10.77 16.02
CA TYR A 98 12.69 9.72 15.35
C TYR A 98 13.02 10.11 13.90
N LEU A 99 12.03 10.55 13.12
CA LEU A 99 12.22 10.88 11.70
C LEU A 99 13.18 12.05 11.51
N VAL A 100 13.10 13.07 12.37
CA VAL A 100 14.06 14.19 12.39
C VAL A 100 15.47 13.69 12.73
N ALA A 101 15.62 12.85 13.76
CA ALA A 101 16.93 12.35 14.16
C ALA A 101 17.58 11.44 13.09
N ALA A 102 16.78 10.58 12.47
CA ALA A 102 17.25 9.59 11.50
C ALA A 102 17.44 10.19 10.08
N TYR A 103 16.57 11.11 9.66
CA TYR A 103 16.47 11.58 8.27
C TYR A 103 16.45 13.09 8.10
N GLY A 104 16.33 13.88 9.17
CA GLY A 104 16.19 15.33 9.14
C GLY A 104 17.50 16.12 9.01
N ARG A 105 18.44 15.60 8.22
CA ARG A 105 19.67 16.35 7.81
C ARG A 105 19.58 17.47 6.64
#